data_AF-A0A7K0YDC2-F1
#
_entry.id   AF-A0A7K0YDC2-F1
#
_cell.length_a   1.000
_cell.length_b   1.000
_cell.length_c   1.000
_cell.angle_alpha   90.00
_cell.angle_beta   90.00
_cell.angle_gamma   90.00
#
_symmetry.space_group_name_H-M   'P 1'
#
loop_
_entity.id
_entity.type
_entity.pdbx_description
1 polymer ?
#
loop_
_entity_poly.entity_id
_entity_poly.type
_entity_poly.pdbx_seq_one_letter_code
_entity_poly.pdbx_strand_id
1 'polypeptide(L)'
;MREKNSLEELEIHMNVKALLDVDMVALEATDNLTLMLDLTAPANPKHASRPGQAVQVVLDRSGSMQGEPLEAAKGSLLKLIDRLAPQDSFGLVAFDDTALVIVPTLTMAD
;
A
#
# COMPACT_ATOMS: atom_id res chain seq x y z
N MET A 1 -5.20 -15.19 -44.47
CA MET A 1 -6.22 -15.95 -43.71
C MET A 1 -5.65 -16.09 -42.30
N ARG A 2 -5.71 -15.02 -41.50
CA ARG A 2 -6.66 -14.77 -40.37
C ARG A 2 -6.46 -15.79 -39.23
N GLU A 3 -5.77 -15.36 -38.17
CA GLU A 3 -6.33 -15.12 -36.82
C GLU A 3 -6.46 -16.43 -36.03
N LYS A 4 -5.77 -16.64 -34.91
CA LYS A 4 -5.77 -15.79 -33.70
C LYS A 4 -4.47 -15.97 -32.92
N ASN A 5 -3.67 -14.91 -32.81
CA ASN A 5 -2.89 -14.66 -31.60
C ASN A 5 -3.90 -14.13 -30.58
N SER A 6 -4.40 -14.98 -29.68
CA SER A 6 -5.08 -14.52 -28.47
C SER A 6 -4.43 -15.19 -27.27
N LEU A 7 -3.22 -14.73 -26.96
CA LEU A 7 -2.95 -14.47 -25.57
C LEU A 7 -3.91 -13.33 -25.23
N GLU A 8 -5.10 -13.67 -24.75
CA GLU A 8 -5.93 -12.73 -24.02
C GLU A 8 -5.01 -12.15 -22.95
N GLU A 9 -4.69 -10.86 -23.05
CA GLU A 9 -4.18 -10.11 -21.92
C GLU A 9 -5.06 -10.49 -20.74
N LEU A 10 -4.46 -11.06 -19.69
CA LEU A 10 -5.16 -11.35 -18.45
C LEU A 10 -5.75 -10.04 -17.98
N GLU A 11 -7.02 -9.85 -18.29
CA GLU A 11 -7.72 -8.60 -18.07
C GLU A 11 -7.95 -8.49 -16.55
N ILE A 12 -7.07 -7.74 -15.90
CA ILE A 12 -7.06 -7.52 -14.44
C ILE A 12 -8.21 -6.56 -14.13
N HIS A 13 -9.42 -7.10 -13.98
CA HIS A 13 -10.61 -6.31 -13.67
C HIS A 13 -10.97 -6.35 -12.20
N MET A 14 -11.30 -5.20 -11.64
CA MET A 14 -11.96 -5.12 -10.34
C MET A 14 -13.37 -5.69 -10.45
N ASN A 15 -13.72 -6.64 -9.58
CA ASN A 15 -15.09 -7.10 -9.46
C ASN A 15 -15.85 -6.12 -8.57
N VAL A 16 -16.88 -5.49 -9.13
CA VAL A 16 -17.73 -4.52 -8.44
C VAL A 16 -19.13 -5.08 -8.34
N LYS A 17 -19.64 -5.26 -7.12
CA LYS A 17 -21.04 -5.59 -6.86
C LYS A 17 -21.70 -4.41 -6.16
N ALA A 18 -22.92 -4.11 -6.60
CA ALA A 18 -23.74 -3.05 -6.03
C ALA A 18 -25.03 -3.69 -5.52
N LEU A 19 -25.31 -3.52 -4.24
CA LEU A 19 -26.49 -4.05 -3.57
C LEU A 19 -27.26 -2.87 -2.99
N LEU A 20 -28.40 -2.56 -3.59
CA LEU A 20 -29.30 -1.52 -3.15
C LEU A 20 -30.40 -2.16 -2.31
N ASP A 21 -30.52 -1.73 -1.06
CA ASP A 21 -31.56 -2.21 -0.15
C ASP A 21 -32.81 -1.34 -0.29
N VAL A 22 -33.68 -1.69 -1.25
CA VAL A 22 -34.98 -1.02 -1.44
C VAL A 22 -36.00 -1.93 -2.13
N ASP A 23 -37.19 -2.05 -1.53
CA ASP A 23 -38.32 -2.74 -2.14
C ASP A 23 -39.29 -1.78 -2.87
N MET A 24 -39.43 -0.55 -2.36
CA MET A 24 -40.32 0.47 -2.91
C MET A 24 -39.82 1.88 -2.56
N VAL A 25 -40.00 2.83 -3.47
CA VAL A 25 -39.64 4.25 -3.27
C VAL A 25 -40.88 5.11 -3.33
N ALA A 26 -40.98 6.10 -2.43
CA ALA A 26 -42.08 7.05 -2.42
C ALA A 26 -42.02 8.00 -3.64
N LEU A 27 -43.15 8.14 -4.34
CA LEU A 27 -43.26 9.07 -5.47
C LEU A 27 -43.28 10.51 -4.95
N GLU A 28 -42.45 11.38 -5.55
CA GLU A 28 -42.39 12.83 -5.25
C GLU A 28 -42.00 13.18 -3.80
N ALA A 29 -41.36 12.28 -3.07
CA ALA A 29 -40.81 12.53 -1.74
C ALA A 29 -39.31 12.24 -1.68
N THR A 30 -38.60 12.98 -0.83
CA THR A 30 -37.18 12.74 -0.55
C THR A 30 -37.03 11.54 0.36
N ASP A 31 -36.25 10.55 -0.05
CA ASP A 31 -35.95 9.36 0.74
C ASP A 31 -34.44 9.05 0.70
N ASN A 32 -33.92 8.43 1.76
CA ASN A 32 -32.52 8.04 1.87
C ASN A 32 -32.39 6.54 1.66
N LEU A 33 -31.69 6.15 0.59
CA LEU A 33 -31.45 4.75 0.27
C LEU A 33 -30.02 4.35 0.61
N THR A 34 -29.85 3.11 1.05
CA THR A 34 -28.52 2.55 1.33
C THR A 34 -28.06 1.68 0.17
N LEU A 35 -26.90 2.02 -0.37
CA LEU A 35 -26.20 1.23 -1.40
C LEU A 35 -24.92 0.67 -0.80
N MET A 36 -24.78 -0.65 -0.83
CA MET A 36 -23.51 -1.32 -0.54
C MET A 36 -22.74 -1.55 -1.83
N LEU A 37 -21.50 -1.07 -1.87
CA LEU A 37 -20.54 -1.38 -2.91
C LEU A 37 -19.52 -2.39 -2.35
N ASP A 38 -19.52 -3.59 -2.90
CA ASP A 38 -18.52 -4.61 -2.64
C ASP A 38 -17.50 -4.61 -3.79
N LEU A 39 -16.28 -4.17 -3.47
CA LEU A 39 -15.16 -4.03 -4.40
C LEU A 39 -14.15 -5.12 -4.11
N THR A 40 -14.11 -6.14 -4.96
CA THR A 40 -13.12 -7.21 -4.88
C THR A 40 -12.02 -6.96 -5.91
N ALA A 41 -10.80 -6.73 -5.43
CA ALA A 41 -9.63 -6.64 -6.30
C ALA A 41 -9.39 -7.99 -7.00
N PRO A 42 -8.97 -8.00 -8.27
CA PRO A 42 -8.65 -9.23 -8.98
C PRO A 42 -7.49 -9.96 -8.31
N ALA A 43 -7.48 -11.29 -8.43
CA ALA A 43 -6.34 -12.10 -8.00
C ALA A 43 -5.11 -11.67 -8.81
N ASN A 44 -4.12 -11.09 -8.15
CA ASN A 44 -2.83 -10.79 -8.77
C ASN A 44 -2.06 -12.12 -8.91
N PRO A 45 -1.84 -12.66 -10.12
CA PRO A 45 -1.13 -13.92 -10.28
C PRO A 45 0.31 -13.76 -9.76
N LYS A 46 0.55 -14.33 -8.57
CA LYS A 46 1.85 -14.49 -7.89
C LYS A 46 2.86 -13.36 -8.12
N HIS A 47 2.80 -12.25 -7.38
CA HIS A 47 3.97 -11.39 -7.09
C HIS A 47 4.94 -11.07 -8.26
N ALA A 48 4.52 -11.17 -9.53
CA ALA A 48 5.47 -11.37 -10.62
C ALA A 48 6.15 -10.07 -11.04
N SER A 49 5.58 -8.94 -10.63
CA SER A 49 6.23 -7.64 -10.63
C SER A 49 5.26 -6.70 -9.95
N ARG A 50 5.48 -6.41 -8.66
CA ARG A 50 4.96 -5.15 -8.13
C ARG A 50 5.97 -4.06 -8.47
N PRO A 51 5.52 -2.84 -8.81
CA PRO A 51 6.42 -1.72 -8.92
C PRO A 51 7.21 -1.56 -7.61
N GLY A 52 8.45 -1.08 -7.75
CA GLY A 52 9.27 -0.68 -6.61
C GLY A 52 8.53 0.33 -5.75
N GLN A 53 8.59 0.15 -4.44
CA GLN A 53 8.01 1.08 -3.47
C GLN A 53 9.12 1.90 -2.83
N ALA A 54 8.87 3.18 -2.61
CA ALA A 54 9.77 4.03 -1.85
C ALA A 54 9.27 4.11 -0.40
N VAL A 55 10.08 3.65 0.54
CA VAL A 55 9.79 3.67 1.98
C VAL A 55 10.75 4.65 2.67
N GLN A 56 10.22 5.78 3.10
CA GLN A 56 10.97 6.76 3.90
C GLN A 56 10.58 6.63 5.36
N VAL A 57 11.51 6.21 6.21
CA VAL A 57 11.27 6.17 7.66
C VAL A 57 11.75 7.45 8.31
N VAL A 58 10.92 7.98 9.20
CA VAL A 58 11.22 9.11 10.06
C VAL A 58 11.21 8.61 11.51
N LEU A 59 12.40 8.47 12.11
CA LEU A 59 12.61 7.88 13.42
C LEU A 59 12.78 8.97 14.48
N ASP A 60 11.89 8.99 15.47
CA ASP A 60 11.99 9.89 16.62
C ASP A 60 13.18 9.46 17.51
N ARG A 61 14.03 10.41 17.88
CA ARG A 61 15.13 10.23 18.84
C ARG A 61 15.02 11.15 20.06
N SER A 62 13.83 11.68 20.32
CA SER A 62 13.52 12.50 21.50
C SER A 62 13.83 11.78 22.82
N GLY A 63 13.88 12.54 23.92
CA GLY A 63 14.22 11.99 25.24
C GLY A 63 13.35 10.82 25.68
N SER A 64 12.07 10.79 25.31
CA SER A 64 11.15 9.68 25.61
C SER A 64 11.46 8.39 24.85
N MET A 65 12.21 8.48 23.75
CA MET A 65 12.61 7.32 22.97
C MET A 65 13.85 6.63 23.55
N GLN A 66 14.56 7.24 24.51
CA GLN A 66 15.79 6.68 25.07
C GLN A 66 15.57 5.30 25.71
N GLY A 67 16.54 4.41 25.53
CA GLY A 67 16.50 3.06 26.07
C GLY A 67 15.71 2.09 25.21
N GLU A 68 14.84 1.30 25.84
CA GLU A 68 14.09 0.22 25.20
C GLU A 68 13.27 0.65 23.97
N PRO A 69 12.56 1.80 23.96
CA PRO A 69 11.74 2.19 22.80
C PRO A 69 12.57 2.37 21.52
N LEU A 70 13.73 3.02 21.62
CA LEU A 70 14.62 3.20 20.48
C LEU A 70 15.23 1.88 20.01
N GLU A 71 15.61 0.98 20.93
CA GLU A 71 16.12 -0.34 20.55
C GLU A 71 15.05 -1.21 19.87
N ALA A 72 13.81 -1.15 20.35
CA ALA A 72 12.67 -1.81 19.70
C ALA A 72 12.37 -1.22 18.31
N ALA A 73 12.47 0.10 18.16
CA ALA A 73 12.30 0.78 16.89
C ALA A 73 13.38 0.38 15.87
N LYS A 74 14.66 0.35 16.28
CA LYS A 74 15.76 -0.16 15.46
C LYS A 74 15.54 -1.63 15.06
N GLY A 75 15.16 -2.49 16.00
CA GLY A 75 14.87 -3.90 15.70
C GLY A 75 13.71 -4.08 14.72
N SER A 76 12.69 -3.22 14.80
CA SER A 76 11.58 -3.21 13.85
C SER A 76 11.99 -2.70 12.48
N LEU A 77 12.88 -1.70 12.44
CA LEU A 77 13.45 -1.18 11.20
C LEU A 77 14.28 -2.22 10.45
N LEU A 78 15.11 -2.99 11.16
CA LEU A 78 15.87 -4.09 10.56
C LEU A 78 14.93 -5.12 9.92
N LYS A 79 13.87 -5.53 10.63
CA LYS A 79 12.85 -6.44 10.09
C LYS A 79 12.08 -5.87 8.90
N LEU A 80 11.92 -4.55 8.81
CA LEU A 80 11.32 -3.89 7.67
C LEU A 80 12.26 -3.95 6.46
N ILE A 81 13.53 -3.61 6.66
CA ILE A 81 14.55 -3.63 5.60
C ILE A 81 14.69 -5.05 5.03
N ASP A 82 14.69 -6.08 5.88
CA ASP A 82 14.77 -7.49 5.47
C ASP A 82 13.59 -7.95 4.58
N ARG A 83 12.48 -7.21 4.56
CA ARG A 83 11.28 -7.51 3.76
C ARG A 83 11.20 -6.70 2.46
N LEU A 84 12.08 -5.72 2.29
CA LEU A 84 12.13 -4.94 1.06
C LEU A 84 12.68 -5.80 -0.08
N ALA A 85 12.10 -5.62 -1.25
CA ALA A 85 12.56 -6.25 -2.47
C ALA A 85 13.70 -5.42 -3.10
N PRO A 86 14.57 -6.00 -3.94
CA PRO A 86 15.68 -5.26 -4.55
C PRO A 86 15.24 -4.02 -5.34
N GLN A 87 14.04 -4.03 -5.93
CA GLN A 87 13.49 -2.88 -6.66
C GLN A 87 12.90 -1.77 -5.77
N ASP A 88 12.82 -1.97 -4.45
CA ASP A 88 12.36 -0.93 -3.52
C ASP A 88 13.43 0.10 -3.26
N SER A 89 13.01 1.27 -2.79
CA SER A 89 13.91 2.29 -2.26
C SER A 89 13.65 2.52 -0.79
N PHE A 90 14.71 2.74 -0.02
CA PHE A 90 14.62 3.04 1.41
C PHE A 90 15.46 4.26 1.76
N GLY A 91 14.94 5.07 2.67
CA GLY A 91 15.69 6.12 3.33
C GLY A 91 15.31 6.25 4.79
N LEU A 92 16.21 6.83 5.57
CA LEU A 92 16.06 7.01 7.00
C LEU A 92 16.41 8.44 7.40
N VAL A 93 15.46 9.10 8.04
CA VAL A 93 15.66 10.38 8.72
C VAL A 93 15.48 10.14 10.21
N ALA A 94 16.44 10.56 11.02
CA ALA A 94 16.25 10.67 12.46
C ALA A 94 15.81 12.11 12.78
N PHE A 95 14.87 12.27 13.71
CA PHE A 95 14.37 13.59 14.09
C PHE A 95 14.27 13.79 15.60
N ASP A 96 14.57 15.02 16.02
CA ASP A 96 14.26 15.61 17.32
C ASP A 96 14.04 17.12 17.11
N ASP A 97 14.82 17.99 17.75
CA ASP A 97 14.92 19.42 17.44
C ASP A 97 15.44 19.68 16.02
N THR A 98 16.11 18.69 15.41
CA THR A 98 16.62 18.76 14.04
C THR A 98 16.27 17.50 13.26
N ALA A 99 16.10 17.65 11.94
CA ALA A 99 15.99 16.50 11.03
C ALA A 99 17.37 16.16 10.47
N LEU A 100 17.80 14.92 10.65
CA LEU A 100 19.06 14.41 10.14
C LEU A 100 18.80 13.25 9.17
N VAL A 101 19.22 13.41 7.92
CA VAL A 101 19.24 12.30 6.96
C VAL A 101 20.35 11.33 7.36
N ILE A 102 19.96 10.17 7.87
CA ILE A 102 20.89 9.09 8.24
C ILE A 102 21.26 8.27 7.00
N VAL A 103 20.24 7.97 6.19
CA VAL A 103 20.39 7.26 4.91
C VAL A 103 19.59 8.02 3.86
N PRO A 104 20.22 8.56 2.80
CA PRO A 104 19.49 9.13 1.68
C PRO A 104 18.64 8.04 1.02
N THR A 105 17.51 8.41 0.41
CA THR A 105 16.65 7.43 -0.26
C THR A 105 17.38 6.83 -1.46
N LEU A 106 17.69 5.54 -1.40
CA LEU A 106 18.40 4.79 -2.42
C LEU A 106 17.66 3.49 -2.73
N THR A 107 17.82 2.97 -3.95
CA THR A 107 17.29 1.65 -4.31
C THR A 107 18.03 0.57 -3.52
N MET A 108 17.34 -0.47 -3.08
CA MET A 108 17.95 -1.58 -2.32
C MET A 108 18.92 -2.43 -3.15
N ALA A 109 18.85 -2.30 -4.48
CA ALA A 109 19.81 -2.91 -5.39
C ALA A 109 21.05 -2.06 -5.70
N ASP A 110 21.09 -0.80 -5.26
CA ASP A 110 22.22 0.14 -5.46
C ASP A 110 23.25 0.03 -4.33
#